data_AF-K5Y5P1-F1
#
_entry.id   AF-K5Y5P1-F1
#
_cell.length_a   1.000
_cell.length_b   1.000
_cell.length_c   1.000
_cell.angle_alpha   90.00
_cell.angle_beta   90.00
_cell.angle_gamma   90.00
#
_symmetry.space_group_name_H-M   'P 1'
#
loop_
_entity.id
_entity.type
_entity.pdbx_description
1 polymer ?
#
loop_
_entity_poly.entity_id
_entity_poly.type
_entity_poly.pdbx_seq_one_letter_code
_entity_poly.pdbx_strand_id
1 'polypeptide(L)'
;MTWSLFTCENPDFAVRSIPDDVLFRVRRAALDNSEVFRWYPYISWWHNSKKVLGDMFICCDQLSNETLSLDEPVQVLSALLQLLHYHPVPIIEVQPVTISIDSEDEDVNDTPSFNRERFMTRVPSYDYKTVIPLPVLQPTLFDLADKYGLSIDIFRALCSHLLAHAPTHPLRVYGFAASFECHHQRCRKARPSPSVIEENSSPADQRFGIDAEKEMEKEMRKVASKASQFLEPVGSYPMEEVLDAIPDVRALHRVVRLQHLRVKVLRDALNESEIFPKGYGTCLSHRENTMDCWDRQRKALAGKIDSGTDVAGEMELFVDTLAQCKTCHKAGVAAVEMLAYVCYRLLLQVQHAAWLA
;
A
#
# COMPACT_ATOMS: atom_id res chain seq x y z
N MET A 1 -9.73 0.67 19.16
CA MET A 1 -11.15 1.05 18.90
C MET A 1 -11.95 -0.22 18.72
N THR A 2 -13.11 -0.34 19.36
CA THR A 2 -14.03 -1.46 19.15
C THR A 2 -14.97 -1.12 17.99
N TRP A 3 -14.93 -1.88 16.90
CA TRP A 3 -15.76 -1.67 15.70
C TRP A 3 -17.22 -2.14 15.85
N SER A 4 -17.56 -2.67 17.03
CA SER A 4 -18.85 -3.28 17.34
C SER A 4 -19.88 -2.34 17.98
N LEU A 5 -19.46 -1.13 18.40
CA LEU A 5 -20.34 -0.19 19.08
C LEU A 5 -20.20 1.19 18.47
N PHE A 6 -21.33 1.73 17.99
CA PHE A 6 -21.42 3.08 17.46
C PHE A 6 -22.32 3.95 18.34
N THR A 7 -21.79 5.10 18.73
CA THR A 7 -22.54 6.15 19.42
C THR A 7 -22.27 7.49 18.75
N CYS A 8 -23.31 8.32 18.67
CA CYS A 8 -23.24 9.62 18.04
C CYS A 8 -23.69 10.73 18.99
N GLU A 9 -22.89 11.78 19.10
CA GLU A 9 -23.28 13.00 19.80
C GLU A 9 -24.12 13.89 18.88
N ASN A 10 -25.22 14.43 19.42
CA ASN A 10 -26.15 15.32 18.72
C ASN A 10 -26.70 14.75 17.39
N PRO A 11 -27.37 13.59 17.42
CA PRO A 11 -27.94 13.00 16.22
C PRO A 11 -29.15 13.79 15.70
N ASP A 12 -29.27 13.89 14.38
CA ASP A 12 -30.36 14.57 13.64
C ASP A 12 -31.04 13.63 12.62
N PHE A 13 -30.68 12.34 12.67
CA PHE A 13 -31.18 11.31 11.77
C PHE A 13 -31.05 9.91 12.39
N ALA A 14 -31.75 8.94 11.82
CA ALA A 14 -31.67 7.55 12.23
C ALA A 14 -31.37 6.61 11.05
N VAL A 15 -30.58 5.57 11.29
CA VAL A 15 -30.33 4.49 10.34
C VAL A 15 -30.68 3.16 11.00
N ARG A 16 -31.55 2.37 10.38
CA ARG A 16 -32.03 1.08 10.89
C ARG A 16 -31.33 -0.06 10.15
N SER A 17 -30.75 -1.00 10.89
CA SER A 17 -30.38 -2.31 10.34
C SER A 17 -31.67 -3.12 10.11
N ILE A 18 -31.92 -3.52 8.87
CA ILE A 18 -33.05 -4.39 8.51
C ILE A 18 -32.95 -5.77 9.16
N PRO A 19 -31.84 -6.53 9.07
CA PRO A 19 -31.78 -7.89 9.59
C PRO A 19 -31.92 -7.97 11.11
N ASP A 20 -31.43 -6.97 11.85
CA ASP A 20 -31.41 -6.99 13.32
C ASP A 20 -32.46 -6.08 13.97
N ASP A 21 -33.17 -5.27 13.19
CA ASP A 21 -34.11 -4.25 13.69
C ASP A 21 -33.50 -3.27 14.72
N VAL A 22 -32.21 -2.97 14.57
CA VAL A 22 -31.50 -2.04 15.47
C VAL A 22 -31.43 -0.66 14.83
N LEU A 23 -31.82 0.37 15.59
CA LEU A 23 -31.81 1.76 15.15
C LEU A 23 -30.59 2.51 15.71
N PHE A 24 -29.78 3.05 14.81
CA PHE A 24 -28.63 3.89 15.11
C PHE A 24 -28.99 5.36 14.92
N ARG A 25 -28.66 6.19 15.90
CA ARG A 25 -28.81 7.65 15.81
C ARG A 25 -27.52 8.25 15.23
N VAL A 26 -27.62 9.01 14.14
CA VAL A 26 -26.47 9.50 13.36
C VAL A 26 -26.62 11.00 13.02
N ARG A 27 -25.58 11.58 12.41
CA ARG A 27 -25.59 12.95 11.87
C ARG A 27 -25.62 12.89 10.36
N ARG A 28 -26.57 13.56 9.70
CA ARG A 28 -26.65 13.58 8.22
C ARG A 28 -25.37 14.08 7.58
N ALA A 29 -24.78 15.13 8.15
CA ALA A 29 -23.52 15.71 7.66
C ALA A 29 -22.35 14.71 7.63
N ALA A 30 -22.36 13.66 8.46
CA ALA A 30 -21.33 12.63 8.43
C ALA A 30 -21.57 11.61 7.30
N LEU A 31 -22.83 11.36 6.93
CA LEU A 31 -23.19 10.49 5.82
C LEU A 31 -22.72 11.08 4.48
N ASP A 32 -22.56 12.40 4.38
CA ASP A 32 -22.00 13.08 3.20
C ASP A 32 -20.58 12.60 2.83
N ASN A 33 -19.90 11.84 3.69
CA ASN A 33 -18.63 11.19 3.36
C ASN A 33 -18.74 9.95 2.45
N SER A 34 -19.96 9.58 2.05
CA SER A 34 -20.27 8.51 1.09
C SER A 34 -20.92 9.11 -0.15
N GLU A 35 -20.46 8.72 -1.33
CA GLU A 35 -21.08 9.11 -2.60
C GLU A 35 -22.52 8.59 -2.72
N VAL A 36 -22.78 7.38 -2.21
CA VAL A 36 -24.13 6.78 -2.21
C VAL A 36 -25.10 7.62 -1.38
N PHE A 37 -24.66 8.21 -0.28
CA PHE A 37 -25.49 9.09 0.54
C PHE A 37 -25.47 10.56 0.07
N ARG A 38 -24.36 11.04 -0.50
CA ARG A 38 -24.19 12.42 -0.99
C ARG A 38 -24.99 12.71 -2.26
N TRP A 39 -25.46 11.68 -2.98
CA TRP A 39 -26.23 11.84 -4.21
C TRP A 39 -27.63 12.44 -3.98
N TYR A 40 -27.74 13.59 -3.28
CA TYR A 40 -28.41 14.83 -3.73
C TYR A 40 -28.23 15.99 -2.73
N PRO A 41 -27.99 17.23 -3.21
CA PRO A 41 -29.15 18.11 -3.45
C PRO A 41 -29.11 18.98 -4.73
N TYR A 42 -28.11 18.85 -5.62
CA TYR A 42 -27.82 19.93 -6.58
C TYR A 42 -28.68 20.00 -7.87
N ILE A 43 -29.50 18.99 -8.18
CA ILE A 43 -30.32 19.03 -9.42
C ILE A 43 -31.75 19.57 -9.16
N SER A 44 -32.14 19.91 -7.93
CA SER A 44 -33.46 20.55 -7.70
C SER A 44 -33.58 22.00 -8.22
N TRP A 45 -32.48 22.63 -8.66
CA TRP A 45 -32.48 24.02 -9.13
C TRP A 45 -32.48 24.20 -10.66
N TRP A 46 -32.35 23.15 -11.46
CA TRP A 46 -32.37 23.27 -12.92
C TRP A 46 -33.31 22.23 -13.57
N HIS A 47 -34.37 22.75 -14.19
CA HIS A 47 -35.42 22.10 -14.97
C HIS A 47 -36.64 21.49 -14.25
N ASN A 48 -37.77 22.19 -14.45
CA ASN A 48 -39.17 21.81 -14.23
C ASN A 48 -39.66 20.52 -14.94
N SER A 49 -38.79 19.54 -15.20
CA SER A 49 -39.16 18.30 -15.89
C SER A 49 -39.06 17.12 -14.94
N LYS A 50 -40.24 16.68 -14.46
CA LYS A 50 -40.44 15.43 -13.73
C LYS A 50 -39.80 14.25 -14.48
N LYS A 51 -38.63 13.80 -14.06
CA LYS A 51 -38.21 12.41 -14.22
C LYS A 51 -37.43 11.98 -13.00
N VAL A 52 -38.14 11.20 -12.17
CA VAL A 52 -37.75 10.68 -10.87
C VAL A 52 -36.76 9.54 -11.07
N LEU A 53 -35.48 9.81 -10.86
CA LEU A 53 -34.49 8.79 -10.48
C LEU A 53 -34.14 9.15 -9.04
N GLY A 54 -34.83 8.47 -8.11
CA GLY A 54 -34.97 8.88 -6.72
C GLY A 54 -33.75 8.58 -5.87
N ASP A 55 -33.37 9.59 -5.09
CA ASP A 55 -32.47 9.50 -3.95
C ASP A 55 -32.88 8.36 -3.00
N MET A 56 -31.91 7.71 -2.36
CA MET A 56 -32.19 6.81 -1.24
C MET A 56 -33.00 7.49 -0.12
N PHE A 57 -32.87 8.81 0.03
CA PHE A 57 -33.61 9.60 1.02
C PHE A 57 -34.98 10.11 0.53
N ILE A 58 -35.28 10.06 -0.79
CA ILE A 58 -36.58 10.48 -1.34
C ILE A 58 -37.65 9.41 -1.09
N CYS A 59 -37.27 8.14 -0.97
CA CYS A 59 -38.20 7.06 -0.58
C CYS A 59 -38.67 7.15 0.88
N CYS A 60 -38.09 8.04 1.68
CA CYS A 60 -38.56 8.34 3.03
C CYS A 60 -39.71 9.37 2.94
N ASP A 61 -40.93 8.85 2.88
CA ASP A 61 -42.19 9.63 2.77
C ASP A 61 -42.22 10.86 3.69
N GLN A 62 -42.67 12.00 3.13
CA GLN A 62 -42.64 13.35 3.69
C GLN A 62 -43.41 13.55 5.02
N LEU A 63 -43.96 12.49 5.63
CA LEU A 63 -44.94 12.63 6.70
C LEU A 63 -44.63 11.88 8.00
N SER A 64 -43.59 11.03 8.12
CA SER A 64 -43.36 10.46 9.47
C SER A 64 -42.00 9.94 9.88
N ASN A 65 -41.01 9.59 9.05
CA ASN A 65 -39.80 8.98 9.64
C ASN A 65 -38.48 9.42 8.98
N GLU A 66 -37.69 10.16 9.75
CA GLU A 66 -36.27 10.48 9.53
C GLU A 66 -35.38 9.24 9.73
N THR A 67 -35.74 8.12 9.09
CA THR A 67 -35.05 6.84 9.26
C THR A 67 -34.72 6.22 7.90
N LEU A 68 -33.44 5.94 7.66
CA LEU A 68 -32.95 5.17 6.53
C LEU A 68 -32.78 3.71 6.94
N SER A 69 -33.40 2.77 6.23
CA SER A 69 -33.21 1.34 6.49
C SER A 69 -32.16 0.76 5.55
N LEU A 70 -31.14 0.09 6.10
CA LEU A 70 -30.07 -0.56 5.34
C LEU A 70 -30.06 -2.08 5.61
N ASP A 71 -29.89 -2.86 4.56
CA ASP A 71 -29.76 -4.32 4.64
C ASP A 71 -28.32 -4.72 4.98
N GLU A 72 -27.90 -4.33 6.19
CA GLU A 72 -26.60 -4.65 6.76
C GLU A 72 -26.78 -5.16 8.18
N PRO A 73 -26.05 -6.21 8.60
CA PRO A 73 -26.06 -6.65 9.98
C PRO A 73 -25.49 -5.56 10.89
N VAL A 74 -25.95 -5.52 12.14
CA VAL A 74 -25.68 -4.48 13.14
C VAL A 74 -24.19 -4.19 13.30
N GLN A 75 -23.32 -5.20 13.22
CA GLN A 75 -21.86 -5.04 13.35
C GLN A 75 -21.24 -4.35 12.12
N VAL A 76 -21.69 -4.72 10.92
CA VAL A 76 -21.20 -4.13 9.66
C VAL A 76 -21.71 -2.69 9.54
N LEU A 77 -22.97 -2.45 9.88
CA LEU A 77 -23.54 -1.11 9.92
C LEU A 77 -22.85 -0.22 10.96
N SER A 78 -22.56 -0.74 12.15
CA SER A 78 -21.77 -0.03 13.17
C SER A 78 -20.40 0.39 12.63
N ALA A 79 -19.70 -0.51 11.93
CA ALA A 79 -18.40 -0.21 11.34
C ALA A 79 -18.49 0.87 10.23
N LEU A 80 -19.50 0.79 9.36
CA LEU A 80 -19.77 1.81 8.35
C LEU A 80 -20.02 3.19 8.98
N LEU A 81 -20.91 3.25 9.97
CA LEU A 81 -21.23 4.50 10.66
C LEU A 81 -20.02 5.06 11.40
N GLN A 82 -19.17 4.20 11.97
CA GLN A 82 -17.92 4.61 12.59
C GLN A 82 -16.96 5.21 11.57
N LEU A 83 -16.80 4.62 10.38
CA LEU A 83 -15.97 5.18 9.31
C LEU A 83 -16.47 6.56 8.84
N LEU A 84 -17.79 6.73 8.71
CA LEU A 84 -18.40 7.97 8.23
C LEU A 84 -18.29 9.11 9.25
N HIS A 85 -18.41 8.80 10.55
CA HIS A 85 -18.39 9.77 11.63
C HIS A 85 -17.00 10.08 12.19
N TYR A 86 -16.13 9.06 12.24
CA TYR A 86 -14.83 9.12 12.88
C TYR A 86 -13.80 8.56 11.90
N HIS A 87 -13.30 9.44 11.02
CA HIS A 87 -12.35 9.05 9.98
C HIS A 87 -11.12 8.40 10.62
N PRO A 88 -10.66 7.24 10.13
CA PRO A 88 -9.41 6.66 10.58
C PRO A 88 -8.29 7.67 10.37
N VAL A 89 -7.45 7.86 11.38
CA VAL A 89 -6.27 8.72 11.25
C VAL A 89 -5.27 7.97 10.38
N PRO A 90 -4.79 8.55 9.26
CA PRO A 90 -3.77 7.93 8.45
C PRO A 90 -2.55 7.57 9.32
N ILE A 91 -2.03 6.35 9.14
CA ILE A 91 -0.85 5.93 9.87
C ILE A 91 0.35 6.73 9.38
N ILE A 92 0.95 7.48 10.30
CA ILE A 92 2.19 8.19 10.08
C ILE A 92 3.32 7.21 10.39
N GLU A 93 4.20 6.99 9.41
CA GLU A 93 5.42 6.24 9.61
C GLU A 93 6.26 6.92 10.69
N VAL A 94 6.50 6.23 11.81
CA VAL A 94 7.39 6.75 12.85
C VAL A 94 8.79 6.68 12.25
N GLN A 95 9.38 7.84 11.95
CA GLN A 95 10.77 7.85 11.49
C GLN A 95 11.60 7.16 12.58
N PRO A 96 12.41 6.15 12.20
CA PRO A 96 13.26 5.48 13.16
C PRO A 96 14.12 6.55 13.83
N VAL A 97 14.01 6.62 15.16
CA VAL A 97 14.85 7.50 15.96
C VAL A 97 16.27 7.07 15.65
N THR A 98 17.00 7.88 14.88
CA THR A 98 18.45 7.72 14.74
C THR A 98 18.98 7.96 16.14
N ILE A 99 19.29 6.88 16.86
CA ILE A 99 20.03 6.97 18.10
C ILE A 99 21.40 7.45 17.66
N SER A 100 21.59 8.78 17.67
CA SER A 100 22.93 9.34 17.67
C SER A 100 23.55 8.82 18.95
N ILE A 101 24.36 7.77 18.82
CA ILE A 101 25.26 7.38 19.87
C ILE A 101 26.24 8.55 19.90
N ASP A 102 25.96 9.51 20.78
CA ASP A 102 26.83 10.64 21.08
C ASP A 102 28.07 10.05 21.76
N SER A 103 28.95 9.46 20.96
CA SER A 103 30.31 9.12 21.39
C SER A 103 31.05 10.45 21.50
N GLU A 104 31.17 10.96 22.72
CA GLU A 104 31.89 12.19 23.07
C GLU A 104 33.42 12.13 22.84
N ASP A 105 33.92 11.09 22.15
CA ASP A 105 35.32 11.01 21.75
C ASP A 105 35.56 11.85 20.49
N GLU A 106 35.80 13.14 20.72
CA GLU A 106 36.34 14.10 19.76
C GLU A 106 37.70 13.64 19.21
N ASP A 107 37.69 12.90 18.10
CA ASP A 107 38.84 12.88 17.20
C ASP A 107 38.37 13.14 15.76
N VAL A 108 38.59 14.40 15.38
CA VAL A 108 38.27 15.06 14.11
C VAL A 108 38.74 14.24 12.90
N ASN A 109 37.83 13.50 12.29
CA ASN A 109 37.96 13.10 10.89
C ASN A 109 36.57 13.10 10.25
N ASP A 110 36.21 14.26 9.71
CA ASP A 110 35.05 14.55 8.86
C ASP A 110 34.96 13.57 7.68
N THR A 111 34.49 12.36 7.96
CA THR A 111 34.08 11.43 6.92
C THR A 111 32.56 11.51 6.91
N PRO A 112 31.93 12.08 5.86
CA PRO A 112 30.47 12.12 5.78
C PRO A 112 29.96 10.68 5.77
N SER A 113 29.45 10.23 6.92
CA SER A 113 28.80 8.94 7.05
C SER A 113 27.56 8.96 6.17
N PHE A 114 27.62 8.24 5.05
CA PHE A 114 26.46 8.01 4.22
C PHE A 114 25.54 7.11 5.03
N ASN A 115 24.39 7.63 5.45
CA ASN A 115 23.43 6.91 6.30
C ASN A 115 22.85 5.69 5.55
N ARG A 116 23.58 4.58 5.57
CA ARG A 116 23.26 3.27 4.98
C ARG A 116 21.91 2.74 5.43
N GLU A 117 21.56 3.08 6.66
CA GLU A 117 20.25 2.96 7.27
C GLU A 117 19.07 3.38 6.36
N ARG A 118 19.27 4.27 5.38
CA ARG A 118 18.22 4.70 4.44
C ARG A 118 17.90 3.68 3.32
N PHE A 119 18.77 2.72 3.05
CA PHE A 119 18.65 1.85 1.86
C PHE A 119 18.22 0.42 2.15
N MET A 120 18.37 -0.04 3.40
CA MET A 120 17.70 -1.28 3.81
C MET A 120 16.20 -1.05 3.76
N THR A 121 15.44 -2.07 3.35
CA THR A 121 13.98 -2.15 3.51
C THR A 121 13.67 -2.13 5.00
N ARG A 122 13.78 -0.93 5.61
CA ARG A 122 13.42 -0.69 6.99
C ARG A 122 11.97 -1.09 7.10
N VAL A 123 11.73 -2.14 7.88
CA VAL A 123 10.40 -2.46 8.35
C VAL A 123 9.92 -1.21 9.08
N PRO A 124 8.96 -0.47 8.50
CA PRO A 124 8.50 0.75 9.15
C PRO A 124 7.91 0.34 10.49
N SER A 125 8.30 1.05 11.56
CA SER A 125 7.75 0.78 12.88
C SER A 125 6.44 1.55 13.03
N TYR A 126 5.36 0.83 13.33
CA TYR A 126 4.04 1.40 13.57
C TYR A 126 3.60 1.08 14.99
N ASP A 127 2.89 2.00 15.62
CA ASP A 127 2.18 1.68 16.87
C ASP A 127 0.99 0.76 16.55
N TYR A 128 1.18 -0.55 16.77
CA TYR A 128 0.17 -1.58 16.52
C TYR A 128 -1.16 -1.34 17.24
N LYS A 129 -1.18 -0.51 18.30
CA LYS A 129 -2.41 -0.15 19.00
C LYS A 129 -3.30 0.80 18.20
N THR A 130 -2.70 1.54 17.26
CA THR A 130 -3.39 2.49 16.37
C THR A 130 -3.76 1.87 15.03
N VAL A 131 -3.10 0.78 14.63
CA VAL A 131 -3.34 0.10 13.36
C VAL A 131 -4.63 -0.72 13.43
N ILE A 132 -5.54 -0.51 12.48
CA ILE A 132 -6.76 -1.33 12.36
C ILE A 132 -6.36 -2.78 12.07
N PRO A 133 -6.85 -3.78 12.83
CA PRO A 133 -6.51 -5.18 12.60
C PRO A 133 -6.86 -5.66 11.19
N LEU A 134 -5.98 -6.45 10.58
CA LEU A 134 -6.15 -6.96 9.21
C LEU A 134 -7.48 -7.69 8.96
N PRO A 135 -8.00 -8.55 9.88
CA PRO A 135 -9.30 -9.22 9.68
C PRO A 135 -10.52 -8.27 9.70
N VAL A 136 -10.35 -7.04 10.18
CA VAL A 136 -11.40 -6.01 10.13
C VAL A 136 -11.26 -5.19 8.85
N LEU A 137 -10.02 -4.84 8.48
CA LEU A 137 -9.75 -4.19 7.19
C LEU A 137 -10.25 -5.03 6.01
N GLN A 138 -9.93 -6.33 6.04
CA GLN A 138 -10.22 -7.28 4.98
C GLN A 138 -11.17 -8.38 5.48
N PRO A 139 -12.32 -8.62 4.82
CA PRO A 139 -12.88 -7.85 3.70
C PRO A 139 -13.75 -6.66 4.15
N THR A 140 -14.12 -6.58 5.44
CA THR A 140 -15.25 -5.76 5.89
C THR A 140 -15.15 -4.27 5.56
N LEU A 141 -14.08 -3.57 5.96
CA LEU A 141 -14.01 -2.11 5.77
C LEU A 141 -13.81 -1.70 4.31
N PHE A 142 -13.06 -2.48 3.53
CA PHE A 142 -12.89 -2.20 2.10
C PHE A 142 -14.13 -2.55 1.29
N ASP A 143 -14.86 -3.61 1.63
CA ASP A 143 -16.16 -3.92 1.01
C ASP A 143 -17.17 -2.81 1.29
N LEU A 144 -17.19 -2.27 2.51
CA LEU A 144 -17.99 -1.09 2.85
C LEU A 144 -17.54 0.16 2.07
N ALA A 145 -16.23 0.36 1.92
CA ALA A 145 -15.68 1.47 1.15
C ALA A 145 -16.11 1.45 -0.31
N ASP A 146 -16.10 0.26 -0.92
CA ASP A 146 -16.57 0.05 -2.29
C ASP A 146 -18.10 0.16 -2.39
N LYS A 147 -18.84 -0.60 -1.57
CA LYS A 147 -20.31 -0.66 -1.60
C LYS A 147 -20.97 0.71 -1.42
N TYR A 148 -20.44 1.52 -0.50
CA TYR A 148 -20.99 2.84 -0.17
C TYR A 148 -20.23 4.00 -0.82
N GLY A 149 -19.22 3.75 -1.65
CA GLY A 149 -18.45 4.80 -2.32
C GLY A 149 -17.90 5.82 -1.32
N LEU A 150 -17.14 5.35 -0.32
CA LEU A 150 -16.59 6.24 0.71
C LEU A 150 -15.58 7.23 0.11
N SER A 151 -15.44 8.38 0.75
CA SER A 151 -14.53 9.43 0.29
C SER A 151 -13.09 8.92 0.13
N ILE A 152 -12.37 9.50 -0.83
CA ILE A 152 -10.98 9.12 -1.11
C ILE A 152 -10.06 9.29 0.11
N ASP A 153 -10.38 10.22 1.02
CA ASP A 153 -9.60 10.45 2.24
C ASP A 153 -9.75 9.30 3.24
N ILE A 154 -10.98 8.81 3.44
CA ILE A 154 -11.22 7.61 4.25
C ILE A 154 -10.51 6.42 3.61
N PHE A 155 -10.62 6.25 2.29
CA PHE A 155 -9.98 5.16 1.58
C PHE A 155 -8.44 5.21 1.70
N ARG A 156 -7.82 6.38 1.56
CA ARG A 156 -6.37 6.57 1.77
C ARG A 156 -5.95 6.21 3.19
N ALA A 157 -6.75 6.60 4.19
CA ALA A 157 -6.49 6.21 5.57
C ALA A 157 -6.53 4.68 5.72
N LEU A 158 -7.56 4.00 5.17
CA LEU A 158 -7.63 2.53 5.15
C LEU A 158 -6.44 1.89 4.43
N CYS A 159 -5.99 2.43 3.30
CA CYS A 159 -4.79 1.97 2.60
C CYS A 159 -3.52 2.12 3.45
N SER A 160 -3.39 3.19 4.24
CA SER A 160 -2.25 3.35 5.16
C SER A 160 -2.25 2.30 6.27
N HIS A 161 -3.42 1.99 6.84
CA HIS A 161 -3.55 0.90 7.83
C HIS A 161 -3.28 -0.46 7.21
N LEU A 162 -3.76 -0.71 5.99
CA LEU A 162 -3.49 -1.94 5.25
C LEU A 162 -1.99 -2.12 5.00
N LEU A 163 -1.32 -1.06 4.55
CA LEU A 163 0.12 -1.07 4.31
C LEU A 163 0.93 -1.29 5.58
N ALA A 164 0.43 -0.87 6.74
CA ALA A 164 1.11 -1.10 8.02
C ALA A 164 1.25 -2.59 8.38
N HIS A 165 0.42 -3.47 7.79
CA HIS A 165 0.53 -4.92 7.92
C HIS A 165 1.50 -5.56 6.91
N ALA A 166 2.03 -4.80 5.95
CA ALA A 166 2.87 -5.37 4.89
C ALA A 166 4.14 -6.07 5.41
N PRO A 167 4.84 -5.58 6.46
CA PRO A 167 6.02 -6.27 6.97
C PRO A 167 5.72 -7.62 7.63
N THR A 168 4.52 -7.80 8.21
CA THR A 168 4.14 -9.03 8.92
C THR A 168 3.33 -9.98 8.05
N HIS A 169 2.53 -9.45 7.12
CA HIS A 169 1.63 -10.21 6.23
C HIS A 169 1.76 -9.75 4.77
N PRO A 170 2.98 -9.78 4.20
CA PRO A 170 3.26 -9.20 2.88
C PRO A 170 2.41 -9.82 1.78
N LEU A 171 2.23 -11.15 1.80
CA LEU A 171 1.48 -11.88 0.80
C LEU A 171 -0.01 -11.51 0.80
N ARG A 172 -0.64 -11.45 1.98
CA ARG A 172 -2.04 -11.04 2.13
C ARG A 172 -2.28 -9.60 1.72
N VAL A 173 -1.43 -8.68 2.16
CA VAL A 173 -1.56 -7.26 1.81
C VAL A 173 -1.37 -7.06 0.30
N TYR A 174 -0.35 -7.68 -0.29
CA TYR A 174 -0.12 -7.63 -1.73
C TYR A 174 -1.29 -8.25 -2.51
N GLY A 175 -1.70 -9.47 -2.14
CA GLY A 175 -2.71 -10.24 -2.85
C GLY A 175 -4.06 -9.53 -2.87
N PHE A 176 -4.46 -8.94 -1.75
CA PHE A 176 -5.65 -8.11 -1.65
C PHE A 176 -5.56 -6.83 -2.50
N ALA A 177 -4.45 -6.07 -2.37
CA ALA A 177 -4.29 -4.84 -3.13
C ALA A 177 -4.19 -5.09 -4.65
N ALA A 178 -3.60 -6.22 -5.06
CA ALA A 178 -3.49 -6.63 -6.45
C ALA A 178 -4.80 -7.17 -7.04
N SER A 179 -5.68 -7.75 -6.21
CA SER A 179 -6.98 -8.27 -6.64
C SER A 179 -8.07 -7.19 -6.69
N PHE A 180 -7.85 -6.04 -6.06
CA PHE A 180 -8.79 -4.91 -6.04
C PHE A 180 -9.21 -4.48 -7.47
N GLU A 181 -8.29 -4.48 -8.44
CA GLU A 181 -8.59 -4.22 -9.86
C GLU A 181 -9.63 -5.19 -10.45
N CYS A 182 -9.56 -6.46 -10.06
CA CYS A 182 -10.42 -7.53 -10.59
C CYS A 182 -11.84 -7.44 -10.01
N HIS A 183 -11.97 -7.14 -8.72
CA HIS A 183 -13.26 -7.01 -8.04
C HIS A 183 -14.08 -5.84 -8.64
N HIS A 184 -13.44 -4.70 -8.83
CA HIS A 184 -14.13 -3.51 -9.33
C HIS A 184 -14.64 -3.67 -10.77
N GLN A 185 -13.85 -4.32 -11.62
CA GLN A 185 -14.25 -4.62 -13.00
C GLN A 185 -15.46 -5.55 -13.08
N ARG A 186 -15.62 -6.49 -12.12
CA ARG A 186 -16.80 -7.37 -12.07
C ARG A 186 -18.05 -6.61 -11.70
N CYS A 187 -17.98 -5.73 -10.68
CA CYS A 187 -19.10 -4.88 -10.28
C CYS A 187 -19.56 -3.95 -11.41
N ARG A 188 -18.62 -3.40 -12.20
CA ARG A 188 -18.93 -2.60 -13.38
C ARG A 188 -19.67 -3.36 -14.47
N LYS A 189 -19.23 -4.58 -14.81
CA LYS A 189 -19.87 -5.39 -15.87
C LYS A 189 -21.26 -5.89 -15.50
N ALA A 190 -21.57 -5.99 -14.21
CA ALA A 190 -22.90 -6.36 -13.74
C ALA A 190 -23.92 -5.21 -13.84
N ARG A 191 -23.48 -3.95 -13.99
CA ARG A 191 -24.40 -2.84 -14.26
C ARG A 191 -24.90 -2.99 -15.70
N PRO A 192 -26.23 -3.02 -15.94
CA PRO A 192 -26.77 -3.12 -17.28
C PRO A 192 -26.22 -1.96 -18.11
N SER A 193 -25.57 -2.29 -19.22
CA SER A 193 -25.09 -1.30 -20.19
C SER A 193 -26.20 -0.29 -20.44
N PRO A 194 -25.94 1.03 -20.36
CA PRO A 194 -26.97 2.05 -20.56
C PRO A 194 -27.53 1.89 -21.98
N SER A 195 -28.62 1.16 -22.10
CA SER A 195 -29.27 0.91 -23.37
C SER A 195 -30.09 2.16 -23.73
N VAL A 196 -29.53 2.94 -24.66
CA VAL A 196 -30.26 3.77 -25.65
C VAL A 196 -30.98 5.04 -25.14
N ILE A 197 -30.98 5.37 -23.84
CA ILE A 197 -31.72 6.59 -23.35
C ILE A 197 -30.80 7.78 -23.01
N GLU A 198 -29.48 7.65 -23.01
CA GLU A 198 -28.54 8.69 -22.52
C GLU A 198 -27.93 9.61 -23.59
N GLU A 199 -28.69 10.12 -24.56
CA GLU A 199 -28.14 11.13 -25.50
C GLU A 199 -28.13 12.57 -24.95
N ASN A 200 -28.66 12.83 -23.74
CA ASN A 200 -28.81 14.20 -23.22
C ASN A 200 -28.24 14.46 -21.81
N SER A 201 -27.45 13.56 -21.24
CA SER A 201 -26.78 13.80 -19.95
C SER A 201 -25.61 14.76 -20.13
N SER A 202 -25.54 15.83 -19.33
CA SER A 202 -24.42 16.78 -19.36
C SER A 202 -23.08 16.07 -19.10
N PRO A 203 -22.03 16.29 -19.91
CA PRO A 203 -20.71 15.65 -19.72
C PRO A 203 -20.01 15.98 -18.39
N ALA A 204 -20.55 16.90 -17.60
CA ALA A 204 -19.98 17.32 -16.33
C ALA A 204 -20.28 16.34 -15.18
N ASP A 205 -21.48 15.73 -15.14
CA ASP A 205 -21.91 14.90 -14.00
C ASP A 205 -21.32 13.49 -14.03
N GLN A 206 -20.92 12.98 -15.20
CA GLN A 206 -20.21 11.70 -15.32
C GLN A 206 -18.74 11.76 -14.85
N ARG A 207 -18.15 12.94 -14.64
CA ARG A 207 -16.72 13.06 -14.32
C ARG A 207 -16.39 12.74 -12.86
N PHE A 208 -17.27 13.07 -11.91
CA PHE A 208 -16.95 12.99 -10.49
C PHE A 208 -16.68 11.56 -9.98
N GLY A 209 -17.53 10.59 -10.32
CA GLY A 209 -17.34 9.20 -9.85
C GLY A 209 -16.18 8.46 -10.56
N ILE A 210 -15.88 8.81 -11.82
CA ILE A 210 -14.80 8.17 -12.58
C ILE A 210 -13.43 8.55 -12.01
N ASP A 211 -13.27 9.77 -11.50
CA ASP A 211 -12.01 10.26 -10.98
C ASP A 211 -11.71 9.68 -9.58
N ALA A 212 -12.71 9.53 -8.72
CA ALA A 212 -12.56 8.91 -7.40
C ALA A 212 -12.11 7.44 -7.50
N GLU A 213 -12.76 6.66 -8.38
CA GLU A 213 -12.41 5.25 -8.60
C GLU A 213 -10.97 5.08 -9.09
N LYS A 214 -10.55 5.89 -10.07
CA LYS A 214 -9.16 5.86 -10.58
C LYS A 214 -8.15 6.21 -9.49
N GLU A 215 -8.48 7.16 -8.61
CA GLU A 215 -7.62 7.48 -7.47
C GLU A 215 -7.57 6.33 -6.45
N MET A 216 -8.69 5.65 -6.16
CA MET A 216 -8.70 4.47 -5.29
C MET A 216 -7.84 3.33 -5.87
N GLU A 217 -7.98 3.04 -7.17
CA GLU A 217 -7.15 2.04 -7.88
C GLU A 217 -5.66 2.40 -7.80
N LYS A 218 -5.34 3.68 -8.01
CA LYS A 218 -3.96 4.20 -7.88
C LYS A 218 -3.42 4.05 -6.46
N GLU A 219 -4.21 4.30 -5.42
CA GLU A 219 -3.78 4.06 -4.03
C GLU A 219 -3.54 2.57 -3.75
N MET A 220 -4.41 1.68 -4.22
CA MET A 220 -4.19 0.23 -4.08
C MET A 220 -2.94 -0.25 -4.82
N ARG A 221 -2.65 0.30 -6.00
CA ARG A 221 -1.39 0.02 -6.70
C ARG A 221 -0.17 0.44 -5.91
N LYS A 222 -0.22 1.60 -5.22
CA LYS A 222 0.86 2.01 -4.32
C LYS A 222 1.01 1.05 -3.15
N VAL A 223 -0.10 0.58 -2.56
CA VAL A 223 -0.06 -0.43 -1.49
C VAL A 223 0.57 -1.72 -1.98
N ALA A 224 0.13 -2.26 -3.12
CA ALA A 224 0.68 -3.50 -3.68
C ALA A 224 2.17 -3.34 -4.04
N SER A 225 2.55 -2.21 -4.65
CA SER A 225 3.96 -1.90 -4.95
C SER A 225 4.82 -1.88 -3.69
N LYS A 226 4.41 -1.17 -2.63
CA LYS A 226 5.15 -1.14 -1.37
C LYS A 226 5.16 -2.49 -0.66
N ALA A 227 4.00 -3.16 -0.56
CA ALA A 227 3.89 -4.48 0.06
C ALA A 227 4.75 -5.52 -0.62
N SER A 228 4.90 -5.42 -1.95
CA SER A 228 5.76 -6.34 -2.68
C SER A 228 7.22 -6.30 -2.23
N GLN A 229 7.71 -5.21 -1.63
CA GLN A 229 9.08 -5.11 -1.12
C GLN A 229 9.38 -6.09 0.03
N PHE A 230 8.33 -6.56 0.70
CA PHE A 230 8.39 -7.49 1.82
C PHE A 230 8.07 -8.94 1.42
N LEU A 231 7.83 -9.21 0.13
CA LEU A 231 7.54 -10.56 -0.35
C LEU A 231 8.79 -11.43 -0.36
N GLU A 232 8.71 -12.57 0.32
CA GLU A 232 9.64 -13.68 0.18
C GLU A 232 9.37 -14.46 -1.12
N PRO A 233 10.30 -15.31 -1.59
CA PRO A 233 10.04 -16.20 -2.72
C PRO A 233 8.74 -16.97 -2.53
N VAL A 234 7.87 -17.07 -3.56
CA VAL A 234 6.54 -17.71 -3.40
C VAL A 234 6.62 -19.13 -2.80
N GLY A 235 7.70 -19.85 -3.08
CA GLY A 235 7.93 -21.20 -2.55
C GLY A 235 8.25 -21.27 -1.05
N SER A 236 8.49 -20.14 -0.35
CA SER A 236 8.67 -20.13 1.10
C SER A 236 7.34 -20.11 1.86
N TYR A 237 6.25 -19.68 1.22
CA TYR A 237 4.94 -19.62 1.85
C TYR A 237 4.25 -21.00 1.86
N PRO A 238 3.50 -21.32 2.93
CA PRO A 238 2.64 -22.49 2.94
C PRO A 238 1.51 -22.34 1.89
N MET A 239 1.10 -23.45 1.31
CA MET A 239 0.11 -23.48 0.23
C MET A 239 -1.22 -22.86 0.66
N GLU A 240 -1.63 -23.08 1.91
CA GLU A 240 -2.86 -22.55 2.49
C GLU A 240 -2.85 -21.02 2.53
N GLU A 241 -1.70 -20.42 2.86
CA GLU A 241 -1.56 -18.96 2.88
C GLU A 241 -1.59 -18.37 1.47
N VAL A 242 -0.96 -19.05 0.50
CA VAL A 242 -1.02 -18.62 -0.91
C VAL A 242 -2.46 -18.65 -1.44
N LEU A 243 -3.22 -19.70 -1.14
CA LEU A 243 -4.62 -19.82 -1.58
C LEU A 243 -5.54 -18.78 -0.91
N ASP A 244 -5.29 -18.44 0.35
CA ASP A 244 -6.07 -17.43 1.08
C ASP A 244 -5.73 -16.00 0.61
N ALA A 245 -4.44 -15.71 0.38
CA ALA A 245 -3.96 -14.39 0.02
C ALA A 245 -4.15 -14.04 -1.47
N ILE A 246 -3.98 -15.03 -2.37
CA ILE A 246 -3.95 -14.83 -3.81
C ILE A 246 -5.15 -15.54 -4.45
N PRO A 247 -6.24 -14.80 -4.75
CA PRO A 247 -7.50 -15.43 -5.15
C PRO A 247 -7.49 -16.00 -6.57
N ASP A 248 -6.53 -15.62 -7.42
CA ASP A 248 -6.49 -16.07 -8.81
C ASP A 248 -5.08 -16.31 -9.36
N VAL A 249 -5.02 -17.13 -10.42
CA VAL A 249 -3.77 -17.52 -11.11
C VAL A 249 -3.07 -16.32 -11.75
N ARG A 250 -3.79 -15.26 -12.13
CA ARG A 250 -3.19 -14.07 -12.75
C ARG A 250 -2.41 -13.28 -11.70
N ALA A 251 -2.96 -13.11 -10.51
CA ALA A 251 -2.30 -12.49 -9.38
C ALA A 251 -1.07 -13.29 -8.95
N LEU A 252 -1.15 -14.63 -8.90
CA LEU A 252 0.00 -15.49 -8.65
C LEU A 252 1.09 -15.31 -9.71
N HIS A 253 0.72 -15.34 -10.99
CA HIS A 253 1.66 -15.13 -12.09
C HIS A 253 2.32 -13.74 -12.04
N ARG A 254 1.59 -12.69 -11.64
CA ARG A 254 2.16 -11.35 -11.41
C ARG A 254 3.24 -11.38 -10.32
N VAL A 255 3.01 -12.08 -9.20
CA VAL A 255 4.03 -12.24 -8.14
C VAL A 255 5.27 -12.95 -8.66
N VAL A 256 5.10 -14.10 -9.31
CA VAL A 256 6.21 -14.90 -9.84
C VAL A 256 7.02 -14.11 -10.87
N ARG A 257 6.35 -13.40 -11.78
CA ARG A 257 7.00 -12.52 -12.76
C ARG A 257 7.77 -11.40 -12.09
N LEU A 258 7.19 -10.75 -11.08
CA LEU A 258 7.87 -9.70 -10.31
C LEU A 258 9.14 -10.25 -9.64
N GLN A 259 9.05 -11.38 -8.95
CA GLN A 259 10.19 -12.02 -8.28
C GLN A 259 11.29 -12.40 -9.27
N HIS A 260 10.92 -12.97 -10.42
CA HIS A 260 11.88 -13.28 -11.48
C HIS A 260 12.60 -12.04 -12.01
N LEU A 261 11.86 -10.95 -12.28
CA LEU A 261 12.44 -9.69 -12.74
C LEU A 261 13.39 -9.09 -11.70
N ARG A 262 13.04 -9.14 -10.40
CA ARG A 262 13.92 -8.68 -9.32
C ARG A 262 15.23 -9.44 -9.28
N VAL A 263 15.16 -10.77 -9.27
CA VAL A 263 16.34 -11.64 -9.26
C VAL A 263 17.23 -11.31 -10.46
N LYS A 264 16.63 -11.13 -11.65
CA LYS A 264 17.35 -10.78 -12.86
C LYS A 264 18.08 -9.44 -12.72
N VAL A 265 17.36 -8.35 -12.39
CA VAL A 265 17.99 -7.01 -12.33
C VAL A 265 19.01 -6.89 -11.21
N LEU A 266 18.80 -7.56 -10.07
CA LEU A 266 19.76 -7.57 -8.96
C LEU A 266 21.03 -8.32 -9.34
N ARG A 267 20.90 -9.45 -10.05
CA ARG A 267 22.04 -10.21 -10.56
C ARG A 267 22.81 -9.42 -11.61
N ASP A 268 22.11 -8.76 -12.54
CA ASP A 268 22.74 -7.91 -13.56
C ASP A 268 23.50 -6.75 -12.91
N ALA A 269 22.87 -6.04 -11.96
CA ALA A 269 23.50 -4.95 -11.21
C ALA A 269 24.73 -5.40 -10.41
N LEU A 270 24.64 -6.56 -9.74
CA LEU A 270 25.76 -7.12 -9.01
C LEU A 270 26.91 -7.44 -9.98
N ASN A 271 26.63 -8.11 -11.12
CA ASN A 271 27.64 -8.49 -12.11
C ASN A 271 28.29 -7.31 -12.83
N GLU A 272 27.60 -6.19 -12.96
CA GLU A 272 28.13 -4.95 -13.55
C GLU A 272 28.87 -4.08 -12.53
N SER A 273 28.72 -4.36 -11.23
CA SER A 273 29.34 -3.56 -10.18
C SER A 273 30.86 -3.73 -10.12
N GLU A 274 31.55 -2.59 -10.09
CA GLU A 274 33.00 -2.48 -9.92
C GLU A 274 33.31 -1.85 -8.56
N ILE A 275 34.29 -2.40 -7.84
CA ILE A 275 34.77 -1.84 -6.56
C ILE A 275 35.48 -0.48 -6.72
N PHE A 276 36.14 -0.26 -7.86
CA PHE A 276 36.87 0.98 -8.12
C PHE A 276 36.39 1.62 -9.43
N PRO A 277 35.20 2.26 -9.44
CA PRO A 277 34.72 2.95 -10.63
C PRO A 277 35.76 3.98 -11.07
N LYS A 278 36.26 3.87 -12.30
CA LYS A 278 37.30 4.75 -12.86
C LYS A 278 38.62 4.81 -12.04
N GLY A 279 38.87 3.82 -11.18
CA GLY A 279 40.07 3.75 -10.34
C GLY A 279 40.05 4.61 -9.07
N TYR A 280 38.93 5.27 -8.74
CA TYR A 280 38.81 6.03 -7.49
C TYR A 280 38.93 5.13 -6.27
N GLY A 281 39.69 5.57 -5.25
CA GLY A 281 39.88 4.81 -4.01
C GLY A 281 40.84 3.62 -4.12
N THR A 282 41.53 3.45 -5.25
CA THR A 282 42.47 2.34 -5.44
C THR A 282 43.67 2.44 -4.49
N CYS A 283 43.94 1.36 -3.76
CA CYS A 283 45.17 1.21 -2.99
C CYS A 283 46.23 0.53 -3.85
N LEU A 284 47.35 1.18 -4.12
CA LEU A 284 48.42 0.61 -4.97
C LEU A 284 48.95 -0.73 -4.43
N SER A 285 49.05 -0.88 -3.11
CA SER A 285 49.59 -2.08 -2.46
C SER A 285 48.65 -3.28 -2.47
N HIS A 286 47.33 -3.06 -2.52
CA HIS A 286 46.33 -4.11 -2.35
C HIS A 286 45.30 -4.18 -3.48
N ARG A 287 45.49 -3.43 -4.57
CA ARG A 287 44.52 -3.31 -5.66
C ARG A 287 44.06 -4.66 -6.19
N GLU A 288 45.01 -5.50 -6.59
CA GLU A 288 44.73 -6.80 -7.21
C GLU A 288 43.99 -7.71 -6.23
N ASN A 289 44.51 -7.87 -5.01
CA ASN A 289 43.86 -8.67 -3.97
C ASN A 289 42.44 -8.16 -3.64
N THR A 290 42.25 -6.84 -3.58
CA THR A 290 40.93 -6.24 -3.30
C THR A 290 39.94 -6.51 -4.44
N MET A 291 40.38 -6.41 -5.70
CA MET A 291 39.57 -6.75 -6.87
C MET A 291 39.23 -8.24 -6.92
N ASP A 292 40.18 -9.12 -6.62
CA ASP A 292 39.97 -10.57 -6.59
C ASP A 292 38.99 -10.99 -5.49
N CYS A 293 39.11 -10.39 -4.30
CA CYS A 293 38.19 -10.64 -3.20
C CYS A 293 36.77 -10.12 -3.53
N TRP A 294 36.64 -8.94 -4.13
CA TRP A 294 35.35 -8.41 -4.59
C TRP A 294 34.71 -9.33 -5.62
N ASP A 295 35.45 -9.70 -6.66
CA ASP A 295 34.96 -10.57 -7.74
C ASP A 295 34.56 -11.96 -7.22
N ARG A 296 35.32 -12.52 -6.28
CA ARG A 296 34.99 -13.79 -5.62
C ARG A 296 33.68 -13.71 -4.86
N GLN A 297 33.51 -12.69 -4.00
CA GLN A 297 32.27 -12.50 -3.23
C GLN A 297 31.08 -12.28 -4.17
N ARG A 298 31.23 -11.42 -5.17
CA ARG A 298 30.24 -11.13 -6.19
C ARG A 298 29.76 -12.38 -6.92
N LYS A 299 30.69 -13.21 -7.42
CA LYS A 299 30.37 -14.46 -8.11
C LYS A 299 29.69 -15.47 -7.18
N ALA A 300 30.15 -15.58 -5.94
CA ALA A 300 29.54 -16.47 -4.95
C ALA A 300 28.10 -16.05 -4.61
N LEU A 301 27.85 -14.75 -4.48
CA LEU A 301 26.52 -14.19 -4.20
C LEU A 301 25.59 -14.29 -5.41
N ALA A 302 26.06 -14.03 -6.63
CA ALA A 302 25.24 -14.04 -7.84
C ALA A 302 24.45 -15.34 -8.06
N GLY A 303 25.01 -16.49 -7.63
CA GLY A 303 24.36 -17.80 -7.67
C GLY A 303 23.32 -18.03 -6.56
N LYS A 304 23.33 -17.20 -5.52
CA LYS A 304 22.44 -17.29 -4.35
C LYS A 304 21.32 -16.25 -4.34
N ILE A 305 21.37 -15.24 -5.22
CA ILE A 305 20.34 -14.19 -5.27
C ILE A 305 18.95 -14.80 -5.52
N ASP A 306 18.05 -14.49 -4.60
CA ASP A 306 16.61 -14.67 -4.70
C ASP A 306 15.88 -13.31 -4.71
N SER A 307 14.54 -13.31 -4.62
CA SER A 307 13.73 -12.10 -4.72
C SER A 307 13.74 -11.22 -3.47
N GLY A 308 14.23 -11.73 -2.34
CA GLY A 308 14.30 -11.05 -1.04
C GLY A 308 15.74 -10.75 -0.58
N THR A 309 16.75 -11.18 -1.35
CA THR A 309 18.17 -11.03 -0.99
C THR A 309 18.55 -9.56 -0.87
N ASP A 310 19.06 -9.17 0.29
CA ASP A 310 19.77 -7.90 0.46
C ASP A 310 21.19 -8.04 -0.10
N VAL A 311 21.33 -7.77 -1.40
CA VAL A 311 22.61 -7.89 -2.12
C VAL A 311 23.71 -7.04 -1.48
N ALA A 312 23.40 -5.84 -0.97
CA ALA A 312 24.39 -4.98 -0.37
C ALA A 312 24.78 -5.44 1.04
N GLY A 313 23.80 -5.89 1.84
CA GLY A 313 24.04 -6.54 3.12
C GLY A 313 24.97 -7.76 2.98
N GLU A 314 24.70 -8.65 2.02
CA GLU A 314 25.54 -9.83 1.75
C GLU A 314 26.95 -9.48 1.24
N MET A 315 27.11 -8.34 0.56
CA MET A 315 28.41 -7.84 0.13
C MET A 315 29.19 -7.14 1.27
N GLU A 316 28.57 -6.85 2.41
CA GLU A 316 29.25 -6.25 3.56
C GLU A 316 30.30 -7.19 4.17
N LEU A 317 30.07 -8.50 4.11
CA LEU A 317 31.03 -9.51 4.58
C LEU A 317 32.40 -9.38 3.92
N PHE A 318 32.45 -8.82 2.71
CA PHE A 318 33.70 -8.51 2.02
C PHE A 318 34.44 -7.32 2.66
N VAL A 319 33.73 -6.32 3.17
CA VAL A 319 34.33 -5.11 3.76
C VAL A 319 35.16 -5.45 4.99
N ASP A 320 34.70 -6.40 5.82
CA ASP A 320 35.41 -6.88 7.00
C ASP A 320 36.78 -7.48 6.65
N THR A 321 36.89 -8.11 5.47
CA THR A 321 38.17 -8.68 5.00
C THR A 321 39.22 -7.60 4.68
N LEU A 322 38.81 -6.34 4.53
CA LEU A 322 39.67 -5.21 4.21
C LEU A 322 40.06 -4.38 5.44
N ALA A 323 39.68 -4.78 6.66
CA ALA A 323 39.92 -4.03 7.89
C ALA A 323 41.40 -3.67 8.13
N GLN A 324 42.33 -4.46 7.57
CA GLN A 324 43.77 -4.23 7.69
C GLN A 324 44.29 -3.02 6.89
N CYS A 325 43.53 -2.52 5.90
CA CYS A 325 43.92 -1.37 5.09
C CYS A 325 42.80 -0.32 5.05
N LYS A 326 43.00 0.80 5.75
CA LYS A 326 42.02 1.90 5.84
C LYS A 326 41.50 2.39 4.48
N THR A 327 42.37 2.47 3.47
CA THR A 327 41.98 2.89 2.10
C THR A 327 41.08 1.85 1.43
N CYS A 328 41.45 0.56 1.47
CA CYS A 328 40.63 -0.51 0.91
C CYS A 328 39.29 -0.62 1.63
N HIS A 329 39.29 -0.58 2.96
CA HIS A 329 38.07 -0.62 3.76
C HIS A 329 37.11 0.52 3.37
N LYS A 330 37.60 1.77 3.30
CA LYS A 330 36.79 2.92 2.85
C LYS A 330 36.23 2.72 1.44
N ALA A 331 37.02 2.20 0.51
CA ALA A 331 36.56 1.92 -0.84
C ALA A 331 35.50 0.80 -0.87
N GLY A 332 35.68 -0.26 -0.06
CA GLY A 332 34.72 -1.34 0.10
C GLY A 332 33.38 -0.85 0.64
N VAL A 333 33.39 -0.04 1.71
CA VAL A 333 32.18 0.60 2.26
C VAL A 333 31.45 1.40 1.17
N ALA A 334 32.16 2.31 0.49
CA ALA A 334 31.57 3.15 -0.55
C ALA A 334 30.99 2.33 -1.73
N ALA A 335 31.67 1.25 -2.14
CA ALA A 335 31.19 0.36 -3.19
C ALA A 335 29.91 -0.37 -2.77
N VAL A 336 29.84 -0.87 -1.54
CA VAL A 336 28.64 -1.53 -1.00
C VAL A 336 27.48 -0.55 -0.86
N GLU A 337 27.73 0.68 -0.39
CA GLU A 337 26.70 1.73 -0.30
C GLU A 337 26.15 2.12 -1.67
N MET A 338 27.02 2.26 -2.67
CA MET A 338 26.60 2.54 -4.04
C MET A 338 25.77 1.39 -4.62
N LEU A 339 26.17 0.14 -4.34
CA LEU A 339 25.41 -1.04 -4.74
C LEU A 339 24.03 -1.07 -4.07
N ALA A 340 23.93 -0.74 -2.78
CA ALA A 340 22.65 -0.63 -2.06
C ALA A 340 21.72 0.38 -2.73
N TYR A 341 22.24 1.57 -3.07
CA TYR A 341 21.50 2.60 -3.78
C TYR A 341 21.01 2.14 -5.17
N VAL A 342 21.88 1.49 -5.94
CA VAL A 342 21.55 0.97 -7.27
C VAL A 342 20.46 -0.11 -7.18
N CYS A 343 20.62 -1.09 -6.28
CA CYS A 343 19.64 -2.14 -6.04
C CYS A 343 18.27 -1.55 -5.65
N TYR A 344 18.23 -0.62 -4.71
CA TYR A 344 16.99 0.07 -4.30
C TYR A 344 16.29 0.73 -5.49
N ARG A 345 17.02 1.50 -6.31
CA ARG A 345 16.45 2.17 -7.48
C ARG A 345 15.94 1.21 -8.54
N LEU A 346 16.67 0.13 -8.82
CA LEU A 346 16.26 -0.87 -9.80
C LEU A 346 15.01 -1.61 -9.36
N LEU A 347 14.89 -1.94 -8.06
CA LEU A 347 13.68 -2.58 -7.53
C LEU A 347 12.44 -1.69 -7.67
N LEU A 348 12.57 -0.38 -7.44
CA LEU A 348 11.48 0.58 -7.70
C LEU A 348 11.08 0.63 -9.18
N GLN A 349 12.06 0.61 -10.09
CA GLN A 349 11.80 0.60 -11.53
C GLN A 349 11.12 -0.69 -11.99
N VAL A 350 11.58 -1.85 -11.48
CA VAL A 350 10.97 -3.15 -11.77
C VAL A 350 9.54 -3.22 -11.28
N GLN A 351 9.25 -2.69 -10.09
CA GLN A 351 7.88 -2.62 -9.59
C GLN A 351 6.99 -1.82 -10.54
N HIS A 352 7.43 -0.61 -10.94
CA HIS A 352 6.67 0.21 -11.88
C HIS A 352 6.46 -0.48 -13.23
N ALA A 353 7.49 -1.15 -13.76
CA ALA A 353 7.42 -1.85 -15.05
C ALA A 353 6.53 -3.10 -15.01
N ALA A 354 6.59 -3.88 -13.92
CA ALA A 354 5.77 -5.09 -13.75
C ALA A 354 4.27 -4.79 -13.66
N TRP A 355 3.90 -3.57 -13.25
CA TRP A 355 2.51 -3.13 -13.20
C TRP A 355 1.97 -2.61 -14.54
N LEU A 356 2.84 -2.12 -15.43
CA LEU A 356 2.42 -1.64 -16.75
C LEU A 356 2.25 -2.77 -17.78
N ALA A 357 2.72 -3.98 -17.47
CA ALA A 357 2.87 -5.09 -18.41
C ALA A 357 2.12 -6.34 -17.97
#